data_AF-A0A444KQQ9-F1
#
_entry.id   AF-A0A444KQQ9-F1
#
_cell.length_a   1.000
_cell.length_b   1.000
_cell.length_c   1.000
_cell.angle_alpha   90.00
_cell.angle_beta   90.00
_cell.angle_gamma   90.00
#
_symmetry.space_group_name_H-M   'P 1'
#
loop_
_entity.id
_entity.type
_entity.pdbx_description
1 polymer ?
#
loop_
_entity_poly.entity_id
_entity_poly.type
_entity_poly.pdbx_seq_one_letter_code
_entity_poly.pdbx_strand_id
1 'polypeptide(L)' 'ASLVALRAPSPEEERAALLAVLAATGWNISEAARRLGVDRTTVHRRMKRLRLEAPN' A
#
# COMPACT_ATOMS: atom_id res chain seq x y z
N ALA A 1 1.85 -18.04 -23.45
CA ALA A 1 2.02 -17.85 -22.00
C ALA A 1 2.36 -16.38 -21.76
N SER A 2 1.53 -15.69 -20.99
CA SER A 2 1.49 -14.22 -20.92
C SER A 2 2.80 -13.59 -20.47
N LEU A 3 3.30 -12.67 -21.30
CA LEU A 3 4.24 -11.63 -20.90
C LEU A 3 3.49 -10.66 -19.99
N VAL A 4 3.65 -10.80 -18.68
CA VAL A 4 3.25 -9.76 -17.73
C VAL A 4 4.11 -8.53 -18.08
N ALA A 5 3.47 -7.53 -18.67
CA ALA A 5 4.13 -6.35 -19.19
C ALA A 5 4.89 -5.62 -18.07
N LEU A 6 6.09 -5.12 -18.39
CA LEU A 6 6.86 -4.15 -17.61
C LEU A 6 6.13 -2.78 -17.56
N ARG A 7 4.87 -2.76 -17.12
CA ARG A 7 4.14 -1.54 -16.81
C ARG A 7 4.32 -1.27 -15.32
N ALA A 8 4.63 -0.02 -14.99
CA ALA A 8 4.50 0.44 -13.61
C ALA A 8 3.10 0.09 -13.09
N PRO A 9 2.96 -0.39 -11.84
CA PRO A 9 1.67 -0.75 -11.28
C PRO A 9 0.72 0.43 -11.43
N SER A 10 -0.48 0.13 -11.92
CA SER A 10 -1.56 1.10 -11.97
C SER A 10 -1.85 1.63 -10.55
N PRO A 11 -2.39 2.85 -10.41
CA PRO A 11 -2.76 3.38 -9.10
C PRO A 11 -3.70 2.46 -8.31
N GLU A 12 -4.52 1.65 -8.99
CA GLU A 12 -5.43 0.70 -8.38
C GLU A 12 -4.71 -0.55 -7.83
N GLU A 13 -3.73 -1.07 -8.55
CA GLU A 13 -2.85 -2.15 -8.05
C GLU A 13 -2.02 -1.69 -6.85
N GLU A 14 -1.49 -0.45 -6.90
CA GLU A 14 -0.78 0.14 -5.78
C GLU A 14 -1.70 0.31 -4.56
N ARG A 15 -2.95 0.71 -4.78
CA ARG A 15 -3.99 0.82 -3.75
C ARG A 15 -4.29 -0.54 -3.12
N ALA A 16 -4.50 -1.57 -3.94
CA ALA A 16 -4.79 -2.92 -3.47
C ALA A 16 -3.62 -3.49 -2.66
N ALA A 17 -2.39 -3.32 -3.13
CA ALA A 17 -1.19 -3.78 -2.44
C ALA A 17 -1.01 -3.09 -1.08
N LEU A 18 -1.18 -1.77 -1.01
CA LEU A 18 -1.08 -1.03 0.24
C LEU A 18 -2.20 -1.42 1.22
N LEU A 19 -3.43 -1.54 0.73
CA LEU A 19 -4.57 -1.96 1.55
C LEU A 19 -4.35 -3.36 2.13
N ALA A 20 -3.82 -4.31 1.35
CA ALA A 20 -3.55 -5.67 1.81
C ALA A 20 -2.54 -5.69 2.97
N VAL A 21 -1.46 -4.90 2.88
CA VAL A 21 -0.47 -4.81 3.96
C VAL A 21 -1.06 -4.12 5.20
N LEU A 22 -1.83 -3.04 5.02
CA LEU A 22 -2.51 -2.36 6.12
C LEU A 22 -3.50 -3.30 6.82
N ALA A 23 -4.33 -4.04 6.09
CA ALA A 23 -5.25 -5.00 6.65
C ALA A 23 -4.52 -6.13 7.40
N ALA A 24 -3.47 -6.71 6.81
CA ALA A 24 -2.66 -7.77 7.42
C ALA A 24 -1.89 -7.33 8.68
N THR A 25 -1.78 -6.02 8.91
CA THR A 25 -1.13 -5.44 10.10
C THR A 25 -2.14 -4.83 11.07
N GLY A 26 -3.44 -5.00 10.84
CA GLY A 26 -4.48 -4.39 11.68
C GLY A 26 -4.41 -2.86 11.67
N TRP A 27 -4.10 -2.28 10.51
CA TRP A 27 -3.93 -0.83 10.30
C TRP A 27 -2.79 -0.19 11.11
N ASN A 28 -1.83 -1.00 11.59
CA ASN A 28 -0.62 -0.50 12.22
C ASN A 28 0.35 0.06 11.17
N ILE A 29 0.30 1.38 10.98
CA ILE A 29 1.11 2.10 9.98
C ILE A 29 2.61 1.85 10.15
N SER A 30 3.10 1.79 11.39
CA SER A 30 4.52 1.57 11.66
C SER A 30 4.96 0.15 11.27
N GLU A 31 4.11 -0.84 11.52
CA GLU A 31 4.37 -2.22 11.10
C GLU A 31 4.25 -2.38 9.59
N ALA A 32 3.24 -1.76 8.96
CA ALA A 32 3.10 -1.73 7.52
C ALA A 32 4.32 -1.08 6.84
N ALA A 33 4.83 0.01 7.41
CA ALA A 33 6.04 0.70 6.94
C ALA A 33 7.27 -0.22 6.99
N ARG A 34 7.48 -0.92 8.12
CA ARG A 34 8.55 -1.92 8.26
C ARG A 34 8.45 -3.03 7.23
N ARG A 35 7.25 -3.60 7.02
CA ARG A 35 7.02 -4.66 6.02
C ARG A 35 7.24 -4.19 4.59
N LEU A 36 6.92 -2.94 4.29
CA LEU A 36 7.12 -2.33 2.97
C LEU A 36 8.54 -1.79 2.75
N GLY A 37 9.39 -1.75 3.79
CA GLY A 37 10.73 -1.18 3.72
C GLY A 37 10.76 0.33 3.47
N VAL A 38 9.71 1.05 3.91
CA VAL A 38 9.58 2.50 3.73
C VAL A 38 9.37 3.20 5.07
N ASP A 39 9.50 4.53 5.07
CA ASP A 39 9.19 5.32 6.25
C ASP A 39 7.66 5.43 6.48
N ARG A 40 7.26 5.62 7.75
CA ARG A 40 5.86 5.83 8.14
C ARG A 40 5.22 7.00 7.39
N THR A 41 5.96 8.08 7.15
CA THR A 41 5.49 9.25 6.39
C THR A 41 5.19 8.90 4.93
N THR A 42 5.95 7.98 4.33
CA THR A 42 5.68 7.48 2.98
C THR A 42 4.36 6.73 2.94
N VAL A 43 4.07 5.89 3.95
CA VAL A 43 2.79 5.18 4.05
C VAL A 43 1.64 6.17 4.15
N HIS A 44 1.72 7.17 5.03
CA HIS A 44 0.71 8.23 5.15
C HIS A 44 0.48 9.00 3.84
N ARG A 45 1.55 9.37 3.13
CA ARG A 45 1.45 10.04 1.83
C ARG A 45 0.78 9.15 0.78
N ARG A 46 1.11 7.84 0.74
CA ARG A 46 0.47 6.88 -0.16
C ARG A 46 -1.00 6.69 0.18
N MET A 47 -1.35 6.57 1.46
CA MET A 47 -2.75 6.50 1.91
C MET A 47 -3.56 7.72 1.48
N LYS A 48 -3.03 8.94 1.70
CA LYS A 48 -3.69 10.18 1.27
C LYS A 48 -3.84 10.26 -0.25
N ARG A 49 -2.81 9.87 -1.01
CA ARG A 49 -2.86 9.85 -2.49
C ARG A 49 -3.88 8.84 -3.01
N LEU A 50 -3.97 7.67 -2.37
CA LEU A 50 -4.80 6.54 -2.80
C LEU A 50 -6.19 6.51 -2.11
N ARG A 51 -6.51 7.54 -1.31
CA ARG A 51 -7.75 7.67 -0.53
C ARG A 51 -8.06 6.39 0.25
N LEU A 52 -7.08 5.94 1.03
CA LEU A 52 -7.19 4.81 1.95
C LEU A 52 -7.42 5.31 3.37
N GLU A 53 -8.49 4.84 4.00
CA GLU A 53 -8.90 5.20 5.36
C GLU A 53 -9.11 3.92 6.17
N ALA A 54 -8.71 3.96 7.44
CA ALA A 54 -8.91 2.83 8.33
C ALA A 54 -10.41 2.59 8.56
N PRO A 55 -10.89 1.33 8.57
CA PRO A 55 -12.21 1.02 9.07
C PRO A 55 -12.21 1.40 10.55
N ASN A 56 -13.13 2.31 10.92
CA ASN A 56 -13.42 2.66 12.31
C ASN A 56 -13.88 1.44 13.11
#